data_AF-A0A3D5E6X1-F1
#
_entry.id   AF-A0A3D5E6X1-F1
#
_cell.length_a   1.000
_cell.length_b   1.000
_cell.length_c   1.000
_cell.angle_alpha   90.00
_cell.angle_beta   90.00
_cell.angle_gamma   90.00
#
_symmetry.space_group_name_H-M   'P 1'
#
loop_
_entity.id
_entity.type
_entity.pdbx_description
1 polymer ?
#
loop_
_entity_poly.entity_id
_entity_poly.type
_entity_poly.pdbx_seq_one_letter_code
_entity_poly.pdbx_strand_id
1 'polypeptide(L)'
;LAELTSGWLLALGIAKVDLLLDASEVLPVSDPDALRHWKNSALNELAVQRRCRMERQEIDGVERYVVENWRRSPTGAARRIVL
;
A
#
# COMPACT_ATOMS: atom_id res chain seq x y z
N LEU A 1 6.40 -12.03 2.92
CA LEU A 1 6.15 -11.07 4.03
C LEU A 1 6.70 -9.69 3.70
N ALA A 2 7.98 -9.55 3.36
CA ALA A 2 8.60 -8.26 3.04
C ALA A 2 7.82 -7.41 2.01
N GLU A 3 7.42 -7.98 0.86
CA GLU A 3 6.61 -7.25 -0.13
C GLU A 3 5.25 -6.78 0.39
N LEU A 4 4.57 -7.60 1.21
CA LEU A 4 3.30 -7.24 1.85
C LEU A 4 3.51 -6.11 2.85
N THR A 5 4.55 -6.21 3.70
CA THR A 5 4.92 -5.18 4.67
C THR A 5 5.28 -3.87 3.98
N SER A 6 6.09 -3.92 2.92
CA SER A 6 6.45 -2.74 2.12
C SER A 6 5.24 -2.09 1.47
N GLY A 7 4.35 -2.89 0.86
CA GLY A 7 3.11 -2.36 0.28
C GLY A 7 2.22 -1.70 1.34
N TRP A 8 2.08 -2.32 2.51
CA TRP A 8 1.34 -1.74 3.63
C TRP A 8 1.96 -0.44 4.14
N LEU A 9 3.29 -0.38 4.29
CA LEU A 9 4.01 0.82 4.71
C LEU A 9 3.86 1.97 3.70
N LEU A 10 3.91 1.65 2.40
CA LEU A 10 3.67 2.63 1.33
C LEU A 10 2.24 3.18 1.42
N ALA A 11 1.24 2.31 1.56
CA ALA A 11 -0.16 2.72 1.70
C ALA A 11 -0.40 3.57 2.96
N LEU A 12 0.20 3.19 4.08
CA LEU A 12 0.15 3.96 5.33
C LEU A 12 0.80 5.34 5.16
N GLY A 13 1.96 5.40 4.52
CA GLY A 13 2.65 6.67 4.27
C GLY A 13 1.85 7.59 3.34
N ILE A 14 1.19 7.05 2.31
CA ILE A 14 0.28 7.81 1.44
C ILE A 14 -0.85 8.44 2.27
N ALA A 15 -1.52 7.65 3.12
CA ALA A 15 -2.58 8.15 3.98
C ALA A 15 -2.10 9.23 4.97
N LYS A 16 -0.87 9.10 5.47
CA LYS A 16 -0.24 10.13 6.32
C LYS A 16 0.05 11.42 5.57
N VAL A 17 0.54 11.33 4.33
CA VAL A 17 0.78 12.53 3.51
C VAL A 17 -0.52 13.25 3.23
N ASP A 18 -1.60 12.52 2.90
CA ASP A 18 -2.92 13.12 2.69
C ASP A 18 -3.40 13.87 3.94
N LEU A 19 -3.30 13.22 5.10
CA LEU A 19 -3.62 13.86 6.38
C LEU A 19 -2.79 15.14 6.64
N LEU A 20 -1.49 15.11 6.35
CA LEU A 20 -0.60 16.26 6.58
C LEU A 20 -0.89 17.42 5.63
N LEU A 21 -1.19 17.14 4.37
CA LEU A 21 -1.53 18.16 3.39
C LEU A 21 -2.91 18.79 3.72
N ASP A 22 -3.88 17.99 4.11
CA ASP A 22 -5.22 18.45 4.51
C ASP A 22 -5.19 19.27 5.80
N ALA A 23 -4.31 18.92 6.74
CA ALA A 23 -4.14 19.63 8.01
C ALA A 23 -3.11 20.77 7.96
N SER A 24 -2.67 21.20 6.79
CA SER A 24 -1.54 22.13 6.62
C SER A 24 -1.75 23.52 7.26
N GLU A 25 -2.99 23.93 7.47
CA GLU A 25 -3.35 25.16 8.20
C GLU A 25 -3.04 25.07 9.71
N VAL A 26 -3.10 23.86 10.28
CA VAL A 26 -2.86 23.60 11.71
C VAL A 26 -1.44 23.08 11.95
N LEU A 27 -0.91 22.29 11.02
CA LEU A 27 0.42 21.70 11.05
C LEU A 27 1.20 22.16 9.82
N PRO A 28 1.94 23.28 9.91
CA PRO A 28 2.66 23.81 8.76
C PRO A 28 3.69 22.81 8.23
N VAL A 29 3.53 22.46 6.96
CA VAL A 29 4.44 21.56 6.24
C VAL A 29 5.53 22.39 5.57
N SER A 30 6.80 22.09 5.88
CA SER A 30 7.95 22.86 5.37
C SER A 30 8.14 22.74 3.86
N ASP A 31 7.79 21.59 3.27
CA ASP A 31 7.89 21.34 1.83
C ASP A 31 6.73 20.46 1.32
N PRO A 32 5.59 21.08 0.97
CA PRO A 32 4.42 20.36 0.46
C PRO A 32 4.67 19.66 -0.88
N ASP A 33 5.55 20.21 -1.71
CA ASP A 33 5.85 19.67 -3.04
C ASP A 33 6.68 18.39 -2.95
N ALA A 34 7.65 18.33 -2.04
CA ALA A 34 8.38 17.10 -1.74
C ALA A 34 7.46 15.99 -1.24
N LEU A 35 6.47 16.30 -0.38
CA LEU A 35 5.48 15.32 0.06
C LEU A 35 4.60 14.81 -1.09
N ARG A 36 4.13 15.71 -1.96
CA ARG A 36 3.35 15.35 -3.16
C ARG A 36 4.18 14.48 -4.11
N HIS A 37 5.45 14.81 -4.31
CA HIS A 37 6.36 14.03 -5.13
C HIS A 37 6.58 12.63 -4.55
N TRP A 38 6.84 12.53 -3.24
CA TRP A 38 6.96 11.25 -2.56
C TRP A 38 5.68 10.41 -2.68
N LYS A 39 4.50 11.01 -2.47
CA LYS A 39 3.20 10.35 -2.60
C LYS A 39 3.02 9.77 -4.02
N ASN A 40 3.32 10.54 -5.05
CA ASN A 40 3.22 10.09 -6.44
C ASN A 40 4.17 8.92 -6.73
N SER A 41 5.40 8.98 -6.24
CA SER A 41 6.35 7.87 -6.35
C SER A 41 5.86 6.61 -5.62
N ALA A 42 5.30 6.76 -4.41
CA ALA A 42 4.73 5.65 -3.65
C ALA A 42 3.51 5.02 -4.35
N LEU A 43 2.63 5.84 -4.95
CA LEU A 43 1.50 5.36 -5.75
C LEU A 43 1.97 4.58 -6.97
N ASN A 44 2.98 5.07 -7.68
CA ASN A 44 3.58 4.38 -8.82
C ASN A 44 4.18 3.03 -8.40
N GLU A 45 4.89 2.98 -7.27
CA GLU A 45 5.46 1.74 -6.73
C GLU A 45 4.40 0.71 -6.33
N LEU A 46 3.24 1.16 -5.83
CA LEU A 46 2.10 0.28 -5.51
C LEU A 46 1.37 -0.22 -6.76
N ALA A 47 1.34 0.57 -7.83
CA ALA A 47 0.67 0.20 -9.08
C ALA A 47 1.41 -0.89 -9.88
N VAL A 48 2.67 -1.18 -9.54
CA VAL A 48 3.46 -2.23 -10.20
C VAL A 48 2.84 -3.61 -9.94
N GLN A 49 2.23 -4.21 -10.98
CA GLN A 49 1.57 -5.53 -10.96
C GLN A 49 2.43 -6.70 -10.42
N ARG A 50 3.75 -6.51 -10.29
CA ARG A 50 4.67 -7.52 -9.75
C ARG A 50 4.64 -7.61 -8.22
N ARG A 51 3.96 -6.71 -7.51
CA ARG A 51 3.91 -6.73 -6.04
C ARG A 51 2.78 -7.60 -5.49
N CYS A 52 2.93 -7.96 -4.23
CA CYS A 52 1.91 -8.64 -3.44
C CYS A 52 0.83 -7.63 -3.04
N ARG A 53 -0.44 -7.92 -3.33
CA ARG A 53 -1.57 -7.03 -3.04
C ARG A 53 -2.51 -7.67 -2.04
N MET A 54 -3.13 -6.87 -1.18
CA MET A 54 -4.19 -7.32 -0.28
C MET A 54 -5.48 -6.56 -0.55
N GLU A 55 -6.58 -7.27 -0.71
CA GLU A 55 -7.91 -6.72 -0.98
C GLU A 55 -8.94 -7.32 -0.03
N ARG A 56 -9.98 -6.56 0.31
CA ARG A 56 -11.16 -7.11 0.98
C ARG A 56 -12.11 -7.68 -0.07
N GLN A 57 -12.57 -8.90 0.14
CA GLN A 57 -13.57 -9.54 -0.71
C GLN A 57 -14.57 -10.28 0.17
N GLU A 58 -15.85 -10.22 -0.20
CA GLU A 58 -16.86 -11.10 0.39
C GLU A 58 -16.74 -12.49 -0.24
N ILE A 59 -16.51 -13.51 0.60
CA ILE A 59 -16.39 -14.92 0.19
C ILE A 59 -17.27 -15.74 1.12
N ASP A 60 -18.24 -16.45 0.55
CA ASP A 60 -19.23 -17.26 1.29
C ASP A 60 -20.00 -16.45 2.37
N GLY A 61 -20.34 -15.19 2.06
CA GLY A 61 -21.06 -14.30 2.98
C GLY A 61 -20.23 -13.75 4.14
N VAL A 62 -18.90 -13.92 4.12
CA VAL A 62 -17.97 -13.41 5.13
C VAL A 62 -16.95 -12.48 4.46
N GLU A 63 -16.70 -11.31 5.06
CA GLU A 63 -15.60 -10.44 4.64
C GLU A 63 -14.25 -11.13 4.94
N ARG A 64 -13.45 -11.34 3.90
CA ARG A 64 -12.11 -11.93 3.97
C ARG A 64 -11.08 -11.04 3.30
N TYR A 65 -9.82 -11.26 3.66
CA TYR A 65 -8.70 -10.61 2.99
C TYR A 65 -8.09 -11.55 1.97
N VAL A 66 -8.05 -11.12 0.71
CA VAL A 66 -7.42 -11.84 -0.38
C VAL A 66 -6.05 -11.23 -0.63
N VAL A 67 -5.03 -12.06 -0.50
CA VAL A 67 -3.64 -11.69 -0.80
C VAL A 67 -3.25 -12.28 -2.15
N GLU A 68 -3.02 -11.41 -3.13
CA GLU A 68 -2.58 -11.79 -4.48
C GLU A 68 -1.05 -11.75 -4.60
N ASN A 69 -0.51 -12.58 -5.50
CA ASN A 69 0.91 -12.66 -5.83
C ASN A 69 1.81 -12.86 -4.58
N TRP A 70 1.31 -13.63 -3.60
CA TRP A 70 2.08 -14.02 -2.42
C TRP A 70 3.17 -15.02 -2.80
N ARG A 71 4.40 -14.77 -2.32
CA ARG A 71 5.55 -15.65 -2.54
C ARG A 71 6.21 -15.99 -1.21
N ARG A 72 6.61 -17.26 -1.05
CA ARG A 72 7.35 -17.72 0.14
C ARG A 72 8.82 -17.28 0.14
N SER A 73 9.39 -17.04 -1.04
CA SER A 73 10.75 -16.53 -1.27
C SER A 73 10.75 -15.60 -2.50
N PRO A 74 11.76 -14.73 -2.69
CA PRO A 74 11.78 -13.76 -3.79
C PRO A 74 11.60 -14.37 -5.19
N THR A 75 12.12 -15.58 -5.41
CA THR A 75 12.01 -16.32 -6.68
C THR A 75 10.89 -17.37 -6.70
N GLY A 76 10.17 -17.53 -5.59
CA GLY A 76 9.12 -18.54 -5.46
C GLY A 76 7.89 -18.22 -6.31
N ALA A 77 7.11 -19.25 -6.65
CA ALA A 77 5.88 -19.08 -7.41
C ALA A 77 4.85 -18.21 -6.67
N ALA A 78 4.19 -17.33 -7.42
CA ALA A 78 3.08 -16.51 -6.94
C ALA A 78 1.89 -17.39 -6.54
N ARG A 79 1.23 -17.04 -5.44
CA ARG A 79 0.03 -17.72 -4.94
C ARG A 79 -1.02 -16.69 -4.56
N ARG A 80 -2.29 -17.08 -4.67
CA ARG A 80 -3.42 -16.37 -4.08
C ARG A 80 -3.73 -17.00 -2.72
N ILE A 81 -3.79 -16.21 -1.67
CA ILE A 81 -4.14 -16.66 -0.31
C ILE A 81 -5.40 -15.93 0.13
N VAL A 82 -6.27 -16.64 0.84
CA VAL A 82 -7.45 -16.08 1.49
C VAL A 82 -7.24 -16.19 3.00
N LEU A 83 -7.39 -15.08 3.71
CA LEU A 83 -7.29 -14.95 5.15
C LEU A 83 -8.67 -14.66 5.75
#